data_AF-A0ABD6E965-F1
#
_entry.id   AF-A0ABD6E965-F1
#
_cell.length_a   1.000
_cell.length_b   1.000
_cell.length_c   1.000
_cell.angle_alpha   90.00
_cell.angle_beta   90.00
_cell.angle_gamma   90.00
#
_symmetry.space_group_name_H-M   'P 1'
#
loop_
_entity.id
_entity.type
_entity.pdbx_description
1 polymer ?
#
loop_
_entity_poly.entity_id
_entity_poly.type
_entity_poly.pdbx_seq_one_letter_code
_entity_poly.pdbx_strand_id
1 'polypeptide(L)'
;MARTGSRCGRETNKDVHYPLEMKWQSLSPLLEDMDDLELRSWMSNWSDFDKICDMILSLPSDVFWSMVVHDEKVVRLIDNFCESFPWSWETTRLELYLKRNDAVTLVASTVFKKILFILLRAVLPNENRVNDEDSFLRIIYDYRIITVDRLVNVAGVYDGCCEDAVRALFERTIVRQPLFASDLSAYSAQLVRSLEGARDNLRFFVLECVNEGNGTKIMSHLAECTRYLEAAMLLFKYCPSSKKHLVDCDLAVVIPALVEDFTNHLTPASLQSMVTSVVDFPISQYLQAFDQLRMSAWNLFNVIITDKECWSSKTVVAIQNGLLYENFIYYYNILFPIDSVIAELLAKGFCDSASVAHIQSCLGVVSSSEENKLIEKLRNQGLLQSLGSSTVGEVQTKIKDILELLPHFSPQFIHLCLRHFGYDQESTVNALLGKFFLPLELRALLSSPLEAMDPPCSQNQLVIFPPNGYFIISFAI
;
A
#
# COMPACT_ATOMS: atom_id res chain seq x y z
N MET A 1 -19.95 -54.41 49.12
CA MET A 1 -18.95 -53.88 50.08
C MET A 1 -17.70 -53.46 49.31
N ALA A 2 -17.28 -52.21 49.50
CA ALA A 2 -16.02 -51.57 49.12
C ALA A 2 -15.52 -51.68 47.66
N ARG A 3 -15.83 -50.66 46.85
CA ARG A 3 -14.94 -50.18 45.76
C ARG A 3 -14.27 -48.90 46.27
N THR A 4 -12.98 -48.98 46.55
CA THR A 4 -12.12 -47.84 46.85
C THR A 4 -11.89 -47.03 45.58
N GLY A 5 -12.51 -45.86 45.48
CA GLY A 5 -12.19 -44.85 44.50
C GLY A 5 -10.91 -44.12 44.90
N SER A 6 -9.91 -44.15 44.02
CA SER A 6 -8.77 -43.24 44.10
C SER A 6 -9.07 -42.03 43.21
N ARG A 7 -9.52 -40.94 43.84
CA ARG A 7 -9.58 -39.61 43.23
C ARG A 7 -8.15 -39.08 43.16
N CYS A 8 -7.57 -39.13 41.96
CA CYS A 8 -6.38 -38.34 41.65
C CYS A 8 -6.84 -36.88 41.46
N GLY A 9 -6.85 -36.11 42.55
CA GLY A 9 -6.92 -34.66 42.49
C GLY A 9 -5.58 -34.12 41.99
N ARG A 10 -5.51 -33.72 40.72
CA ARG A 10 -4.51 -32.74 40.28
C ARG A 10 -5.17 -31.37 40.35
N GLU A 11 -4.94 -30.69 41.46
CA GLU A 11 -5.05 -29.23 41.50
C GLU A 11 -4.14 -28.69 40.40
N THR A 12 -4.74 -28.01 39.42
CA THR A 12 -4.03 -27.36 38.34
C THR A 12 -3.21 -26.23 38.92
N ASN A 13 -1.89 -26.39 38.88
CA ASN A 13 -0.86 -25.44 39.27
C ASN A 13 -0.89 -24.22 38.31
N LYS A 14 -1.94 -23.38 38.40
CA LYS A 14 -2.23 -22.32 37.41
C LYS A 14 -1.46 -21.02 37.62
N ASP A 15 -0.71 -20.88 38.72
CA ASP A 15 -0.09 -19.60 39.12
C ASP A 15 1.43 -19.68 39.33
N VAL A 16 2.12 -20.67 38.74
CA VAL A 16 3.59 -20.70 38.80
C VAL A 16 4.16 -19.78 37.73
N HIS A 17 4.49 -18.55 38.13
CA HIS A 17 5.26 -17.63 37.32
C HIS A 17 6.71 -18.14 37.17
N TYR A 18 7.16 -18.38 35.94
CA TYR A 18 8.54 -18.74 35.63
C TYR A 18 9.29 -17.49 35.12
N PRO A 19 9.95 -16.70 35.99
CA PRO A 19 10.66 -15.51 35.55
C PRO A 19 11.89 -15.91 34.72
N LEU A 20 11.82 -15.74 33.40
CA LEU A 20 12.98 -15.73 32.52
C LEU A 20 13.40 -14.27 32.28
N GLU A 21 14.60 -13.89 32.70
CA GLU A 21 15.16 -12.60 32.34
C GLU A 21 15.53 -12.57 30.85
N MET A 22 14.61 -12.09 30.02
CA MET A 22 14.92 -11.71 28.64
C MET A 22 15.34 -10.25 28.59
N LYS A 23 16.54 -9.99 28.09
CA LYS A 23 17.08 -8.65 27.81
C LYS A 23 17.44 -8.59 26.35
N TRP A 24 16.86 -7.61 25.65
CA TRP A 24 17.12 -7.35 24.25
C TRP A 24 16.97 -5.86 23.95
N GLN A 25 17.62 -5.42 22.89
CA GLN A 25 17.54 -4.06 22.39
C GLN A 25 16.54 -4.01 21.25
N SER A 26 15.71 -2.96 21.21
CA SER A 26 14.80 -2.73 20.08
C SER A 26 15.55 -2.89 18.75
N LEU A 27 14.95 -3.65 17.83
CA LEU A 27 15.44 -3.72 16.47
C LEU A 27 15.32 -2.34 15.83
N SER A 28 16.31 -2.03 15.00
CA SER A 28 16.28 -0.88 14.12
C SER A 28 16.04 -1.35 12.68
N PRO A 29 15.33 -0.55 11.87
CA PRO A 29 15.21 -0.82 10.45
C PRO A 29 16.58 -0.73 9.77
N LEU A 30 16.80 -1.54 8.74
CA LEU A 30 17.95 -1.40 7.85
C LEU A 30 17.80 -0.14 7.00
N LEU A 31 18.85 0.69 6.95
CA LEU A 31 18.89 1.94 6.17
C LEU A 31 19.94 1.82 5.04
N GLU A 32 19.71 2.54 3.94
CA GLU A 32 20.53 2.48 2.73
C GLU A 32 21.94 3.04 2.94
N ASP A 33 22.02 4.11 3.73
CA ASP A 33 23.18 4.95 4.02
C ASP A 33 24.02 4.48 5.22
N MET A 34 23.69 3.33 5.82
CA MET A 34 24.46 2.76 6.93
C MET A 34 25.92 2.53 6.54
N ASP A 35 26.84 3.01 7.38
CA ASP A 35 28.25 2.70 7.26
C ASP A 35 28.57 1.24 7.70
N ASP A 36 29.80 0.80 7.49
CA ASP A 36 30.24 -0.55 7.83
C ASP A 36 30.15 -0.87 9.33
N LEU A 37 30.30 0.13 10.21
CA LEU A 37 30.23 -0.03 11.66
C LEU A 37 28.77 -0.14 12.11
N GLU A 38 27.90 0.71 11.59
CA GLU A 38 26.45 0.70 11.81
C GLU A 38 25.85 -0.61 11.31
N LEU A 39 26.23 -1.07 10.12
CA LEU A 39 25.78 -2.34 9.57
C LEU A 39 26.21 -3.53 10.44
N ARG A 40 27.45 -3.54 10.94
CA ARG A 40 27.91 -4.58 11.89
C ARG A 40 27.13 -4.54 13.20
N SER A 41 26.84 -3.34 13.72
CA SER A 41 26.04 -3.16 14.93
C SER A 41 24.61 -3.67 14.73
N TRP A 42 24.00 -3.32 13.60
CA TRP A 42 22.68 -3.79 13.19
C TRP A 42 22.66 -5.33 13.09
N MET A 43 23.63 -5.94 12.41
CA MET A 43 23.73 -7.40 12.29
C MET A 43 23.91 -8.09 13.65
N SER A 44 24.71 -7.51 14.55
CA SER A 44 24.88 -8.04 15.91
C SER A 44 23.57 -8.02 16.67
N ASN A 45 22.83 -6.90 16.62
CA ASN A 45 21.54 -6.77 17.31
C ASN A 45 20.51 -7.80 16.78
N TRP A 46 20.39 -7.92 15.45
CA TRP A 46 19.50 -8.90 14.83
C TRP A 46 19.91 -10.36 15.12
N SER A 47 21.20 -10.64 15.23
CA SER A 47 21.70 -11.97 15.61
C SER A 47 21.41 -12.30 17.08
N ASP A 48 21.46 -11.31 17.96
CA ASP A 48 21.08 -11.51 19.37
C ASP A 48 19.57 -11.69 19.51
N PHE A 49 18.79 -10.96 18.72
CA PHE A 49 17.35 -11.14 18.60
C PHE A 49 16.98 -12.54 18.10
N ASP A 50 17.73 -13.06 17.12
CA ASP A 50 17.57 -14.42 16.58
C ASP A 50 17.76 -15.52 17.66
N LYS A 51 18.77 -15.36 18.53
CA LYS A 51 19.03 -16.28 19.66
C LYS A 51 17.88 -16.27 20.68
N ILE A 52 17.27 -15.11 20.89
CA ILE A 52 16.12 -14.98 21.80
C ILE A 52 14.91 -15.67 21.22
N CYS A 53 14.69 -15.55 19.91
CA CYS A 53 13.64 -16.29 19.23
C CYS A 53 13.85 -17.81 19.36
N ASP A 54 15.08 -18.31 19.20
CA ASP A 54 15.40 -19.72 19.43
C ASP A 54 15.10 -20.16 20.86
N MET A 55 15.51 -19.35 21.84
CA MET A 55 15.22 -19.63 23.25
C MET A 55 13.71 -19.74 23.47
N ILE A 56 12.90 -18.78 23.00
CA ILE A 56 11.43 -18.80 23.14
C ILE A 56 10.83 -20.04 22.48
N LEU A 57 11.25 -20.37 21.25
CA LEU A 57 10.74 -21.54 20.52
C LEU A 57 11.15 -22.85 21.18
N SER A 58 12.26 -22.89 21.91
CA SER A 58 12.74 -24.08 22.64
C SER A 58 12.05 -24.32 23.99
N LEU A 59 11.30 -23.34 24.51
CA LEU A 59 10.63 -23.47 25.82
C LEU A 59 9.60 -24.61 25.81
N PRO A 60 9.42 -25.34 26.92
CA PRO A 60 8.26 -26.22 27.12
C PRO A 60 6.94 -25.45 27.03
N SER A 61 5.84 -26.09 26.62
CA SER A 61 4.56 -25.43 26.36
C SER A 61 4.02 -24.64 27.56
N ASP A 62 4.06 -25.22 28.76
CA ASP A 62 3.60 -24.58 29.99
C ASP A 62 4.42 -23.32 30.33
N VAL A 63 5.73 -23.37 30.15
CA VAL A 63 6.63 -22.23 30.37
C VAL A 63 6.41 -21.16 29.31
N PHE A 64 6.29 -21.55 28.03
CA PHE A 64 6.00 -20.63 26.93
C PHE A 64 4.69 -19.89 27.18
N TRP A 65 3.61 -20.60 27.52
CA TRP A 65 2.30 -19.98 27.75
C TRP A 65 2.25 -19.14 29.02
N SER A 66 2.90 -19.57 30.11
CA SER A 66 3.09 -18.72 31.29
C SER A 66 3.79 -17.42 30.90
N MET A 67 4.78 -17.48 30.02
CA MET A 67 5.53 -16.31 29.60
C MET A 67 4.69 -15.41 28.69
N VAL A 68 4.03 -15.95 27.67
CA VAL A 68 3.20 -15.16 26.75
C VAL A 68 2.03 -14.47 27.48
N VAL A 69 1.44 -15.12 28.49
CA VAL A 69 0.30 -14.61 29.25
C VAL A 69 0.73 -13.58 30.31
N HIS A 70 1.85 -13.80 31.00
CA HIS A 70 2.24 -12.98 32.15
C HIS A 70 3.41 -12.03 31.89
N ASP A 71 4.19 -12.23 30.83
CA ASP A 71 5.30 -11.38 30.42
C ASP A 71 5.05 -10.79 29.02
N GLU A 72 4.73 -9.49 28.99
CA GLU A 72 4.51 -8.75 27.75
C GLU A 72 5.72 -8.77 26.80
N LYS A 73 6.92 -9.17 27.25
CA LYS A 73 8.13 -9.18 26.42
C LYS A 73 8.01 -10.02 25.16
N VAL A 74 7.32 -11.17 25.19
CA VAL A 74 7.17 -12.01 23.98
C VAL A 74 6.33 -11.27 22.94
N VAL A 75 5.26 -10.64 23.40
CA VAL A 75 4.35 -9.88 22.55
C VAL A 75 5.03 -8.63 22.01
N ARG A 76 5.76 -7.88 22.84
CA ARG A 76 6.56 -6.71 22.44
C ARG A 76 7.68 -7.07 21.47
N LEU A 77 8.24 -8.27 21.57
CA LEU A 77 9.24 -8.78 20.65
C LEU A 77 8.65 -8.94 19.24
N ILE A 78 7.43 -9.44 19.13
CA ILE A 78 6.70 -9.51 17.85
C ILE A 78 6.42 -8.10 17.32
N ASP A 79 5.89 -7.21 18.17
CA ASP A 79 5.53 -5.85 17.77
C ASP A 79 6.75 -5.09 17.22
N ASN A 80 7.87 -5.15 17.93
CA ASN A 80 9.10 -4.48 17.50
C ASN A 80 9.68 -5.05 16.19
N PHE A 81 9.56 -6.36 15.96
CA PHE A 81 9.92 -6.93 14.66
C PHE A 81 9.02 -6.36 13.56
N CYS A 82 7.71 -6.33 13.75
CA CYS A 82 6.76 -5.81 12.76
C CYS A 82 6.86 -4.28 12.54
N GLU A 83 7.37 -3.53 13.51
CA GLU A 83 7.70 -2.10 13.38
C GLU A 83 9.01 -1.88 12.60
N SER A 84 9.97 -2.80 12.73
CA SER A 84 11.31 -2.64 12.15
C SER A 84 11.43 -3.23 10.75
N PHE A 85 10.79 -4.38 10.52
CA PHE A 85 10.81 -5.08 9.24
C PHE A 85 9.81 -4.45 8.26
N PRO A 86 10.22 -4.21 7.00
CA PRO A 86 9.36 -3.55 6.02
C PRO A 86 8.14 -4.38 5.64
N TRP A 87 7.04 -3.69 5.31
CA TRP A 87 5.84 -4.33 4.77
C TRP A 87 6.03 -4.77 3.32
N SER A 88 5.17 -5.67 2.83
CA SER A 88 5.23 -6.24 1.48
C SER A 88 5.23 -5.19 0.36
N TRP A 89 4.57 -4.05 0.55
CA TRP A 89 4.52 -2.93 -0.40
C TRP A 89 5.78 -2.03 -0.36
N GLU A 90 6.57 -2.07 0.71
CA GLU A 90 7.80 -1.28 0.86
C GLU A 90 8.96 -1.92 0.09
N THR A 91 8.78 -2.10 -1.22
CA THR A 91 9.68 -2.86 -2.11
C THR A 91 11.14 -2.39 -2.00
N THR A 92 11.39 -1.08 -2.06
CA THR A 92 12.75 -0.51 -1.92
C THR A 92 13.39 -0.91 -0.59
N ARG A 93 12.65 -0.87 0.52
CA ARG A 93 13.17 -1.27 1.84
C ARG A 93 13.39 -2.78 1.89
N LEU A 94 12.47 -3.58 1.37
CA LEU A 94 12.61 -5.04 1.30
C LEU A 94 13.86 -5.45 0.50
N GLU A 95 14.14 -4.76 -0.61
CA GLU A 95 15.33 -5.03 -1.41
C GLU A 95 16.63 -4.84 -0.62
N LEU A 96 16.69 -3.89 0.31
CA LEU A 96 17.85 -3.74 1.21
C LEU A 96 18.10 -5.01 2.02
N TYR A 97 17.04 -5.64 2.56
CA TYR A 97 17.18 -6.88 3.32
C TYR A 97 17.55 -8.08 2.44
N LEU A 98 17.11 -8.09 1.18
CA LEU A 98 17.27 -9.23 0.27
C LEU A 98 18.54 -9.17 -0.58
N LYS A 99 19.07 -7.98 -0.86
CA LYS A 99 20.14 -7.77 -1.85
C LYS A 99 21.41 -7.12 -1.29
N ARG A 100 21.43 -6.62 -0.04
CA ARG A 100 22.61 -5.91 0.52
C ARG A 100 23.83 -6.83 0.65
N ASN A 101 23.68 -7.98 1.31
CA ASN A 101 24.66 -9.08 1.32
C ASN A 101 24.04 -10.36 1.92
N ASP A 102 24.68 -11.51 1.68
CA ASP A 102 24.18 -12.82 2.10
C ASP A 102 23.99 -12.95 3.61
N ALA A 103 24.81 -12.28 4.42
CA ALA A 103 24.75 -12.37 5.88
C ALA A 103 23.54 -11.60 6.46
N VAL A 104 23.25 -10.41 5.91
CA VAL A 104 22.05 -9.62 6.23
C VAL A 104 20.80 -10.40 5.85
N THR A 105 20.76 -10.96 4.63
CA THR A 105 19.63 -11.74 4.16
C THR A 105 19.41 -13.00 5.01
N LEU A 106 20.49 -13.68 5.41
CA LEU A 106 20.41 -14.86 6.26
C LEU A 106 19.83 -14.53 7.64
N VAL A 107 20.35 -13.50 8.34
CA VAL A 107 19.87 -13.16 9.68
C VAL A 107 18.42 -12.67 9.64
N ALA A 108 18.08 -11.80 8.69
CA ALA A 108 16.74 -11.25 8.56
C ALA A 108 15.70 -12.34 8.22
N SER A 109 16.00 -13.22 7.26
CA SER A 109 15.11 -14.32 6.88
C SER A 109 14.93 -15.36 7.98
N THR A 110 15.93 -15.56 8.84
CA THR A 110 15.86 -16.47 9.98
C THR A 110 14.94 -15.89 11.06
N VAL A 111 15.15 -14.62 11.43
CA VAL A 111 14.28 -13.91 12.39
C VAL A 111 12.83 -13.86 11.88
N PHE A 112 12.64 -13.50 10.60
CA PHE A 112 11.34 -13.51 9.93
C PHE A 112 10.59 -14.84 10.11
N LYS A 113 11.24 -15.98 9.83
CA LYS A 113 10.58 -17.30 10.01
C LYS A 113 10.25 -17.59 11.47
N LYS A 114 11.17 -17.27 12.39
CA LYS A 114 11.00 -17.58 13.81
C LYS A 114 9.90 -16.76 14.45
N ILE A 115 9.75 -15.48 14.10
CA ILE A 115 8.64 -14.65 14.58
C ILE A 115 7.30 -15.23 14.15
N LEU A 116 7.16 -15.67 12.90
CA LEU A 116 5.94 -16.34 12.44
C LEU A 116 5.66 -17.61 13.25
N PHE A 117 6.68 -18.41 13.55
CA PHE A 117 6.51 -19.61 14.36
C PHE A 117 6.14 -19.32 15.82
N ILE A 118 6.70 -18.27 16.43
CA ILE A 118 6.30 -17.82 17.77
C ILE A 118 4.82 -17.43 17.78
N LEU A 119 4.39 -16.65 16.78
CA LEU A 119 3.00 -16.25 16.59
C LEU A 119 2.07 -17.44 16.40
N LEU A 120 2.40 -18.36 15.49
CA LEU A 120 1.62 -19.56 15.25
C LEU A 120 1.54 -20.43 16.51
N ARG A 121 2.63 -20.56 17.27
CA ARG A 121 2.64 -21.27 18.55
C ARG A 121 1.71 -20.62 19.59
N ALA A 122 1.62 -19.29 19.60
CA ALA A 122 0.74 -18.51 20.47
C ALA A 122 -0.74 -18.50 20.03
N VAL A 123 -1.08 -19.02 18.84
CA VAL A 123 -2.46 -19.02 18.32
C VAL A 123 -2.98 -20.42 18.02
N LEU A 124 -2.09 -21.40 17.85
CA LEU A 124 -2.46 -22.79 17.59
C LEU A 124 -2.53 -23.58 18.90
N PRO A 125 -3.65 -24.25 19.20
CA PRO A 125 -3.82 -25.01 20.44
C PRO A 125 -2.99 -26.31 20.50
N ASN A 126 -2.20 -26.60 19.46
CA ASN A 126 -1.59 -27.92 19.21
C ASN A 126 -0.67 -28.41 20.34
N GLU A 127 -0.10 -27.52 21.15
CA GLU A 127 0.79 -27.91 22.25
C GLU A 127 0.06 -28.04 23.59
N ASN A 128 -1.07 -27.35 23.76
CA ASN A 128 -1.82 -27.36 24.99
C ASN A 128 -3.00 -28.31 24.90
N ARG A 129 -3.07 -29.23 25.86
CA ARG A 129 -4.28 -30.04 26.13
C ARG A 129 -5.39 -29.19 26.75
N VAL A 130 -5.62 -27.96 26.26
CA VAL A 130 -6.85 -27.22 26.61
C VAL A 130 -7.97 -27.93 25.88
N ASN A 131 -8.81 -28.64 26.62
CA ASN A 131 -9.94 -29.37 26.05
C ASN A 131 -11.05 -28.44 25.52
N ASP A 132 -10.95 -27.13 25.79
CA ASP A 132 -11.95 -26.12 25.42
C ASP A 132 -11.32 -24.98 24.60
N GLU A 133 -11.67 -24.94 23.31
CA GLU A 133 -11.17 -23.94 22.36
C GLU A 133 -11.63 -22.52 22.71
N ASP A 134 -12.84 -22.37 23.24
CA ASP A 134 -13.41 -21.06 23.61
C ASP A 134 -12.63 -20.41 24.76
N SER A 135 -12.29 -21.19 25.80
CA SER A 135 -11.43 -20.73 26.88
C SER A 135 -10.05 -20.32 26.38
N PHE A 136 -9.47 -21.06 25.42
CA PHE A 136 -8.17 -20.73 24.83
C PHE A 136 -8.19 -19.41 24.06
N LEU A 137 -9.18 -19.23 23.18
CA LEU A 137 -9.36 -17.98 22.44
C LEU A 137 -9.67 -16.79 23.34
N ARG A 138 -10.33 -17.04 24.47
CA ARG A 138 -10.58 -16.01 25.48
C ARG A 138 -9.30 -15.58 26.19
N ILE A 139 -8.38 -16.50 26.49
CA ILE A 139 -7.06 -16.15 27.03
C ILE A 139 -6.30 -15.27 26.03
N ILE A 140 -6.30 -15.63 24.74
CA ILE A 140 -5.64 -14.83 23.69
C ILE A 140 -6.16 -13.39 23.68
N TYR A 141 -7.48 -13.23 23.80
CA TYR A 141 -8.16 -11.94 23.82
C TYR A 141 -7.91 -11.15 25.13
N ASP A 142 -8.21 -11.75 26.28
CA ASP A 142 -8.17 -11.10 27.60
C ASP A 142 -6.75 -10.62 27.95
N TYR A 143 -5.72 -11.36 27.55
CA TYR A 143 -4.32 -10.99 27.75
C TYR A 143 -3.71 -10.20 26.59
N ARG A 144 -4.52 -9.82 25.58
CA ARG A 144 -4.09 -9.03 24.41
C ARG A 144 -2.88 -9.63 23.69
N ILE A 145 -2.77 -10.95 23.68
CA ILE A 145 -1.72 -11.69 22.96
C ILE A 145 -1.85 -11.40 21.47
N ILE A 146 -3.09 -11.36 20.98
CA ILE A 146 -3.43 -10.90 19.64
C ILE A 146 -4.43 -9.74 19.74
N THR A 147 -4.14 -8.65 19.03
CA THR A 147 -5.03 -7.51 18.81
C THR A 147 -5.29 -7.35 17.31
N VAL A 148 -6.31 -6.58 16.93
CA VAL A 148 -6.56 -6.27 15.51
C VAL A 148 -5.35 -5.58 14.88
N ASP A 149 -4.77 -4.60 15.58
CA ASP A 149 -3.57 -3.90 15.13
C ASP A 149 -2.38 -4.85 14.90
N ARG A 150 -2.13 -5.78 15.83
CA ARG A 150 -1.06 -6.78 15.68
C ARG A 150 -1.31 -7.70 14.50
N LEU A 151 -2.56 -8.14 14.29
CA LEU A 151 -2.90 -8.97 13.12
C LEU A 151 -2.64 -8.24 11.81
N VAL A 152 -2.98 -6.96 11.74
CA VAL A 152 -2.72 -6.12 10.57
C VAL A 152 -1.22 -5.93 10.36
N ASN A 153 -0.46 -5.63 11.41
CA ASN A 153 1.00 -5.46 11.32
C ASN A 153 1.71 -6.76 10.89
N VAL A 154 1.28 -7.90 11.42
CA VAL A 154 1.74 -9.23 10.99
C VAL A 154 1.35 -9.47 9.53
N ALA A 155 0.10 -9.22 9.16
CA ALA A 155 -0.33 -9.36 7.77
C ALA A 155 0.51 -8.48 6.85
N GLY A 156 0.80 -7.23 7.20
CA GLY A 156 1.61 -6.32 6.39
C GLY A 156 3.02 -6.84 6.11
N VAL A 157 3.63 -7.58 7.06
CA VAL A 157 4.95 -8.19 6.88
C VAL A 157 4.89 -9.52 6.11
N TYR A 158 3.88 -10.35 6.35
CA TYR A 158 3.80 -11.72 5.82
C TYR A 158 2.90 -11.88 4.58
N ASP A 159 2.24 -10.81 4.14
CA ASP A 159 1.40 -10.82 2.94
C ASP A 159 2.22 -11.19 1.70
N GLY A 160 1.61 -11.93 0.78
CA GLY A 160 2.23 -12.37 -0.48
C GLY A 160 3.22 -13.54 -0.36
N CYS A 161 3.79 -13.81 0.82
CA CYS A 161 4.75 -14.91 1.02
C CYS A 161 4.25 -16.02 1.96
N CYS A 162 3.36 -15.70 2.91
CA CYS A 162 2.85 -16.63 3.93
C CYS A 162 1.34 -16.49 4.11
N GLU A 163 0.59 -16.31 3.01
CA GLU A 163 -0.85 -15.98 3.04
C GLU A 163 -1.69 -17.00 3.82
N ASP A 164 -1.40 -18.30 3.69
CA ASP A 164 -2.15 -19.34 4.40
C ASP A 164 -1.97 -19.27 5.92
N ALA A 165 -0.76 -18.90 6.37
CA ALA A 165 -0.48 -18.70 7.79
C ALA A 165 -1.21 -17.46 8.32
N VAL A 166 -1.17 -16.35 7.59
CA VAL A 166 -1.89 -15.11 7.95
C VAL A 166 -3.40 -15.37 7.97
N ARG A 167 -3.95 -16.05 6.97
CA ARG A 167 -5.36 -16.44 6.92
C ARG A 167 -5.74 -17.30 8.12
N ALA A 168 -4.93 -18.29 8.48
CA ALA A 168 -5.16 -19.12 9.66
C ALA A 168 -5.15 -18.32 10.98
N LEU A 169 -4.30 -17.29 11.10
CA LEU A 169 -4.31 -16.39 12.25
C LEU A 169 -5.63 -15.61 12.33
N PHE A 170 -6.06 -14.98 11.23
CA PHE A 170 -7.33 -14.24 11.16
C PHE A 170 -8.55 -15.15 11.41
N GLU A 171 -8.58 -16.32 10.79
CA GLU A 171 -9.64 -17.31 10.97
C GLU A 171 -9.76 -17.77 12.42
N ARG A 172 -8.65 -18.04 13.11
CA ARG A 172 -8.71 -18.49 14.50
C ARG A 172 -9.04 -17.38 15.48
N THR A 173 -8.68 -16.15 15.18
CA THR A 173 -8.85 -15.02 16.10
C THR A 173 -10.14 -14.29 15.77
N ILE A 174 -10.12 -13.44 14.73
CA ILE A 174 -11.26 -12.60 14.35
C ILE A 174 -12.51 -13.42 14.09
N VAL A 175 -12.45 -14.57 13.42
CA VAL A 175 -13.68 -15.32 13.07
C VAL A 175 -14.26 -16.04 14.28
N ARG A 176 -13.43 -16.79 15.02
CA ARG A 176 -13.90 -17.67 16.11
C ARG A 176 -14.12 -16.99 17.45
N GLN A 177 -13.49 -15.84 17.72
CA GLN A 177 -13.69 -15.08 18.95
C GLN A 177 -14.60 -13.86 18.69
N PRO A 178 -15.88 -13.87 19.14
CA PRO A 178 -16.82 -12.78 18.88
C PRO A 178 -16.39 -11.42 19.42
N LEU A 179 -15.60 -11.38 20.50
CA LEU A 179 -15.15 -10.13 21.14
C LEU A 179 -14.32 -9.24 20.20
N PHE A 180 -13.64 -9.80 19.20
CA PHE A 180 -12.91 -9.01 18.20
C PHE A 180 -13.82 -8.20 17.27
N ALA A 181 -15.14 -8.44 17.23
CA ALA A 181 -16.03 -7.69 16.35
C ALA A 181 -16.09 -6.19 16.72
N SER A 182 -16.15 -5.86 18.02
CA SER A 182 -16.10 -4.46 18.48
C SER A 182 -14.74 -3.83 18.19
N ASP A 183 -13.67 -4.58 18.37
CA ASP A 183 -12.31 -4.08 18.17
C ASP A 183 -12.02 -3.83 16.69
N LEU A 184 -12.52 -4.71 15.81
CA LEU A 184 -12.42 -4.53 14.36
C LEU A 184 -13.15 -3.26 13.91
N SER A 185 -14.37 -3.03 14.40
CA SER A 185 -15.11 -1.81 14.10
C SER A 185 -14.41 -0.56 14.64
N ALA A 186 -13.90 -0.62 15.88
CA ALA A 186 -13.17 0.48 16.49
C ALA A 186 -11.87 0.82 15.72
N TYR A 187 -11.14 -0.21 15.28
CA TYR A 187 -9.94 -0.07 14.47
C TYR A 187 -10.26 0.51 13.08
N SER A 188 -11.29 0.01 12.41
CA SER A 188 -11.75 0.57 11.12
C SER A 188 -12.12 2.06 11.26
N ALA A 189 -12.86 2.42 12.31
CA ALA A 189 -13.22 3.81 12.56
C ALA A 189 -11.99 4.68 12.90
N GLN A 190 -10.96 4.09 13.53
CA GLN A 190 -9.68 4.78 13.76
C GLN A 190 -8.95 5.02 12.44
N LEU A 191 -8.90 4.05 11.52
CA LEU A 191 -8.29 4.24 10.20
C LEU A 191 -8.95 5.38 9.43
N VAL A 192 -10.28 5.44 9.43
CA VAL A 192 -11.05 6.55 8.81
C VAL A 192 -10.63 7.90 9.42
N ARG A 193 -10.64 8.01 10.76
CA ARG A 193 -10.23 9.25 11.45
C ARG A 193 -8.77 9.63 11.17
N SER A 194 -7.88 8.65 11.09
CA SER A 194 -6.46 8.89 10.78
C SER A 194 -6.29 9.42 9.36
N LEU A 195 -7.00 8.86 8.37
CA LEU A 195 -6.98 9.34 6.99
C LEU A 195 -7.58 10.75 6.86
N GLU A 196 -8.72 11.01 7.51
CA GLU A 196 -9.34 12.35 7.54
C GLU A 196 -8.42 13.36 8.21
N GLY A 197 -7.84 13.02 9.36
CA GLY A 197 -6.88 13.88 10.05
C GLY A 197 -5.63 14.14 9.22
N ALA A 198 -5.13 13.14 8.50
CA ALA A 198 -4.00 13.30 7.60
C ALA A 198 -4.33 14.20 6.40
N ARG A 199 -5.55 14.11 5.86
CA ARG A 199 -6.07 14.98 4.80
C ARG A 199 -6.20 16.42 5.28
N ASP A 200 -6.89 16.64 6.40
CA ASP A 200 -7.20 17.98 6.90
C ASP A 200 -5.93 18.76 7.30
N ASN A 201 -4.89 18.05 7.73
CA ASN A 201 -3.59 18.65 8.07
C ASN A 201 -2.67 18.85 6.86
N LEU A 202 -2.95 18.23 5.70
CA LEU A 202 -2.06 18.21 4.55
C LEU A 202 -1.63 19.62 4.10
N ARG A 203 -2.59 20.55 3.99
CA ARG A 203 -2.29 21.91 3.52
C ARG A 203 -1.29 22.63 4.44
N PHE A 204 -1.49 22.53 5.74
CA PHE A 204 -0.59 23.12 6.73
C PHE A 204 0.77 22.44 6.69
N PHE A 205 0.76 21.12 6.56
CA PHE A 205 1.95 20.29 6.52
C PHE A 205 2.84 20.58 5.30
N VAL A 206 2.24 20.73 4.11
CA VAL A 206 2.98 21.11 2.88
C VAL A 206 3.61 22.50 3.03
N LEU A 207 2.86 23.47 3.58
CA LEU A 207 3.38 24.82 3.80
C LEU A 207 4.53 24.83 4.81
N GLU A 208 4.41 24.06 5.90
CA GLU A 208 5.48 23.88 6.90
C GLU A 208 6.72 23.23 6.28
N CYS A 209 6.56 22.15 5.51
CA CYS A 209 7.67 21.45 4.87
C CYS A 209 8.44 22.34 3.90
N VAL A 210 7.73 23.16 3.11
CA VAL A 210 8.35 24.12 2.19
C VAL A 210 9.15 25.18 2.95
N ASN A 211 8.59 25.71 4.04
CA ASN A 211 9.22 26.77 4.84
C ASN A 211 10.42 26.28 5.66
N GLU A 212 10.33 25.08 6.23
CA GLU A 212 11.37 24.50 7.07
C GLU A 212 12.44 23.76 6.27
N GLY A 213 12.20 23.53 4.97
CA GLY A 213 13.08 22.72 4.14
C GLY A 213 13.15 21.26 4.63
N ASN A 214 12.03 20.71 5.10
CA ASN A 214 11.99 19.37 5.68
C ASN A 214 11.24 18.40 4.77
N GLY A 215 11.92 17.91 3.73
CA GLY A 215 11.37 16.93 2.81
C GLY A 215 11.05 15.57 3.45
N THR A 216 11.73 15.20 4.53
CA THR A 216 11.51 13.88 5.16
C THR A 216 10.17 13.83 5.89
N LYS A 217 9.67 14.96 6.39
CA LYS A 217 8.33 15.06 7.00
C LYS A 217 7.23 14.62 6.03
N ILE A 218 7.26 15.11 4.77
CA ILE A 218 6.23 14.77 3.78
C ILE A 218 6.30 13.33 3.31
N MET A 219 7.51 12.78 3.23
CA MET A 219 7.73 11.36 3.00
C MET A 219 7.10 10.50 4.08
N SER A 220 7.34 10.83 5.35
CA SER A 220 6.76 10.12 6.48
C SER A 220 5.22 10.20 6.46
N HIS A 221 4.66 11.37 6.14
CA HIS A 221 3.20 11.56 6.04
C HIS A 221 2.58 10.71 4.93
N LEU A 222 3.21 10.66 3.76
CA LEU A 222 2.80 9.81 2.64
C LEU A 222 2.87 8.32 3.00
N ALA A 223 3.97 7.91 3.63
CA ALA A 223 4.17 6.52 4.07
C ALA A 223 3.15 6.11 5.13
N GLU A 224 2.82 7.01 6.07
CA GLU A 224 1.81 6.78 7.10
C GLU A 224 0.41 6.61 6.50
N CYS A 225 0.01 7.51 5.57
CA CYS A 225 -1.26 7.39 4.85
C CYS A 225 -1.33 6.09 4.05
N THR A 226 -0.25 5.73 3.37
CA THR A 226 -0.13 4.46 2.63
C THR A 226 -0.32 3.27 3.56
N ARG A 227 0.33 3.28 4.73
CA ARG A 227 0.17 2.24 5.74
C ARG A 227 -1.28 2.09 6.21
N TYR A 228 -2.03 3.19 6.39
CA TYR A 228 -3.46 3.12 6.74
C TYR A 228 -4.33 2.50 5.64
N LEU A 229 -4.04 2.81 4.37
CA LEU A 229 -4.74 2.21 3.23
C LEU A 229 -4.43 0.72 3.11
N GLU A 230 -3.17 0.34 3.23
CA GLU A 230 -2.73 -1.06 3.19
C GLU A 230 -3.26 -1.85 4.38
N ALA A 231 -3.31 -1.25 5.57
CA ALA A 231 -3.95 -1.84 6.75
C ALA A 231 -5.42 -2.19 6.48
N ALA A 232 -6.17 -1.26 5.88
CA ALA A 232 -7.56 -1.50 5.48
C ALA A 232 -7.65 -2.59 4.40
N MET A 233 -6.76 -2.60 3.40
CA MET A 233 -6.73 -3.65 2.38
C MET A 233 -6.53 -5.04 2.98
N LEU A 234 -5.61 -5.18 3.93
CA LEU A 234 -5.35 -6.44 4.62
C LEU A 234 -6.55 -6.89 5.44
N LEU A 235 -7.25 -5.98 6.10
CA LEU A 235 -8.52 -6.30 6.77
C LEU A 235 -9.55 -6.81 5.78
N PHE A 236 -9.74 -6.15 4.63
CA PHE A 236 -10.67 -6.64 3.60
C PHE A 236 -10.26 -7.99 3.03
N LYS A 237 -8.96 -8.23 2.83
CA LYS A 237 -8.41 -9.48 2.28
C LYS A 237 -8.59 -10.66 3.22
N TYR A 238 -8.35 -10.47 4.52
CA TYR A 238 -8.30 -11.57 5.49
C TYR A 238 -9.52 -11.66 6.42
N CYS A 239 -10.34 -10.60 6.55
CA CYS A 239 -11.58 -10.71 7.31
C CYS A 239 -12.62 -11.58 6.57
N PRO A 240 -13.39 -12.39 7.31
CA PRO A 240 -14.44 -13.20 6.70
C PRO A 240 -15.52 -12.28 6.13
N SER A 241 -16.15 -12.73 5.05
CA SER A 241 -17.31 -12.10 4.40
C SER A 241 -18.36 -11.59 5.40
N SER A 242 -18.66 -12.40 6.42
CA SER A 242 -19.64 -12.08 7.45
C SER A 242 -19.28 -10.89 8.34
N LYS A 243 -18.01 -10.47 8.37
CA LYS A 243 -17.51 -9.35 9.19
C LYS A 243 -16.94 -8.21 8.37
N LYS A 244 -16.83 -8.33 7.04
CA LYS A 244 -16.33 -7.25 6.18
C LYS A 244 -17.17 -5.97 6.28
N HIS A 245 -18.48 -6.09 6.52
CA HIS A 245 -19.33 -4.92 6.78
C HIS A 245 -18.93 -4.10 8.03
N LEU A 246 -18.10 -4.66 8.93
CA LEU A 246 -17.53 -3.95 10.08
C LEU A 246 -16.27 -3.16 9.71
N VAL A 247 -15.65 -3.48 8.57
CA VAL A 247 -14.59 -2.70 7.94
C VAL A 247 -15.33 -1.71 7.03
N ASP A 248 -15.53 -0.51 7.54
CA ASP A 248 -16.60 0.41 7.15
C ASP A 248 -16.62 0.81 5.66
N CYS A 249 -17.80 1.09 5.13
CA CYS A 249 -17.99 1.74 3.83
C CYS A 249 -17.48 3.19 3.82
N ASP A 250 -17.35 3.83 5.00
CA ASP A 250 -16.90 5.21 5.11
C ASP A 250 -15.47 5.39 4.57
N LEU A 251 -14.65 4.33 4.56
CA LEU A 251 -13.35 4.33 3.88
C LEU A 251 -13.49 4.69 2.40
N ALA A 252 -14.47 4.12 1.69
CA ALA A 252 -14.69 4.42 0.27
C ALA A 252 -15.13 5.87 0.02
N VAL A 253 -15.64 6.57 1.04
CA VAL A 253 -15.98 8.00 0.95
C VAL A 253 -14.74 8.87 1.18
N VAL A 254 -13.86 8.49 2.11
CA VAL A 254 -12.67 9.28 2.46
C VAL A 254 -11.54 9.14 1.42
N ILE A 255 -11.38 7.95 0.82
CA ILE A 255 -10.28 7.65 -0.11
C ILE A 255 -10.22 8.63 -1.31
N PRO A 256 -11.33 8.89 -2.05
CA PRO A 256 -11.31 9.82 -3.17
C PRO A 256 -10.85 11.23 -2.76
N ALA A 257 -11.39 11.73 -1.64
CA ALA A 257 -11.06 13.06 -1.12
C ALA A 257 -9.58 13.18 -0.75
N LEU A 258 -9.04 12.14 -0.10
CA LEU A 258 -7.64 12.07 0.28
C LEU A 258 -6.74 12.23 -0.96
N VAL A 259 -6.93 11.37 -1.97
CA VAL A 259 -6.07 11.38 -3.17
C VAL A 259 -6.20 12.70 -3.95
N GLU A 260 -7.41 13.25 -4.05
CA GLU A 260 -7.66 14.53 -4.72
C GLU A 260 -6.90 15.67 -4.00
N ASP A 261 -6.99 15.76 -2.68
CA ASP A 261 -6.32 16.80 -1.89
C ASP A 261 -4.80 16.68 -1.97
N PHE A 262 -4.26 15.46 -1.91
CA PHE A 262 -2.84 15.23 -2.17
C PHE A 262 -2.44 15.68 -3.58
N THR A 263 -3.22 15.33 -4.61
CA THR A 263 -2.92 15.76 -5.99
C THR A 263 -2.97 17.28 -6.15
N ASN A 264 -3.91 17.95 -5.49
CA ASN A 264 -4.09 19.40 -5.55
C ASN A 264 -3.04 20.18 -4.77
N HIS A 265 -2.51 19.64 -3.67
CA HIS A 265 -1.50 20.31 -2.85
C HIS A 265 -0.06 19.96 -3.26
N LEU A 266 0.17 18.77 -3.80
CA LEU A 266 1.48 18.27 -4.23
C LEU A 266 1.76 18.57 -5.70
N THR A 267 1.53 19.83 -6.09
CA THR A 267 1.72 20.28 -7.48
C THR A 267 3.21 20.32 -7.87
N PRO A 268 3.54 20.34 -9.18
CA PRO A 268 4.90 20.57 -9.64
C PRO A 268 5.53 21.86 -9.10
N ALA A 269 4.73 22.91 -8.84
CA ALA A 269 5.21 24.16 -8.25
C ALA A 269 5.58 23.98 -6.76
N SER A 270 4.78 23.22 -6.02
CA SER A 270 5.09 22.84 -4.63
C SER A 270 6.38 22.02 -4.57
N LEU A 271 6.52 21.04 -5.47
CA LEU A 271 7.73 20.23 -5.62
C LEU A 271 8.95 21.07 -5.96
N GLN A 272 8.85 21.96 -6.94
CA GLN A 272 9.94 22.84 -7.31
C GLN A 272 10.37 23.72 -6.12
N SER A 273 9.41 24.22 -5.35
CA SER A 273 9.69 25.00 -4.14
C SER A 273 10.45 24.17 -3.10
N MET A 274 10.04 22.92 -2.86
CA MET A 274 10.75 22.00 -1.95
C MET A 274 12.17 21.68 -2.43
N VAL A 275 12.35 21.41 -3.72
CA VAL A 275 13.66 21.15 -4.31
C VAL A 275 14.60 22.34 -4.17
N THR A 276 14.07 23.57 -4.26
CA THR A 276 14.89 24.77 -4.07
C THR A 276 15.22 25.06 -2.61
N SER A 277 14.41 24.59 -1.65
CA SER A 277 14.61 24.86 -0.23
C SER A 277 15.40 23.77 0.50
N VAL A 278 15.43 22.54 -0.02
CA VAL A 278 16.06 21.38 0.62
C VAL A 278 17.26 20.91 -0.18
N VAL A 279 18.45 20.99 0.42
CA VAL A 279 19.66 20.37 -0.13
C VAL A 279 19.44 18.85 -0.16
N ASP A 280 19.61 18.25 -1.34
CA ASP A 280 19.46 16.81 -1.58
C ASP A 280 18.04 16.24 -1.38
N PHE A 281 16.98 16.99 -1.74
CA PHE A 281 15.62 16.44 -1.73
C PHE A 281 15.51 15.23 -2.68
N PRO A 282 15.14 14.03 -2.18
CA PRO A 282 15.06 12.82 -3.00
C PRO A 282 13.75 12.81 -3.78
N ILE A 283 13.68 13.63 -4.84
CA ILE A 283 12.52 13.80 -5.73
C ILE A 283 11.94 12.44 -6.16
N SER A 284 12.81 11.52 -6.58
CA SER A 284 12.41 10.18 -7.02
C SER A 284 11.70 9.38 -5.94
N GLN A 285 12.24 9.34 -4.72
CA GLN A 285 11.63 8.62 -3.60
C GLN A 285 10.26 9.23 -3.25
N TYR A 286 10.15 10.56 -3.29
CA TYR A 286 8.89 11.25 -3.07
C TYR A 286 7.82 10.88 -4.08
N LEU A 287 8.18 10.86 -5.36
CA LEU A 287 7.23 10.49 -6.41
C LEU A 287 6.82 9.03 -6.26
N GLN A 288 7.77 8.15 -5.96
CA GLN A 288 7.47 6.73 -5.67
C GLN A 288 6.51 6.58 -4.48
N ALA A 289 6.72 7.32 -3.38
CA ALA A 289 5.83 7.25 -2.22
C ALA A 289 4.43 7.79 -2.53
N PHE A 290 4.32 8.86 -3.33
CA PHE A 290 3.03 9.39 -3.74
C PHE A 290 2.31 8.45 -4.71
N ASP A 291 3.02 7.83 -5.64
CA ASP A 291 2.47 6.82 -6.55
C ASP A 291 1.97 5.60 -5.78
N GLN A 292 2.74 5.15 -4.79
CA GLN A 292 2.33 4.07 -3.91
C GLN A 292 1.05 4.43 -3.15
N LEU A 293 0.95 5.64 -2.58
CA LEU A 293 -0.29 6.11 -1.93
C LEU A 293 -1.49 6.03 -2.89
N ARG A 294 -1.35 6.54 -4.12
CA ARG A 294 -2.42 6.53 -5.12
C ARG A 294 -2.83 5.10 -5.49
N MET A 295 -1.86 4.22 -5.73
CA MET A 295 -2.11 2.83 -6.07
C MET A 295 -2.80 2.08 -4.92
N SER A 296 -2.34 2.22 -3.68
CA SER A 296 -2.98 1.65 -2.49
C SER A 296 -4.41 2.17 -2.32
N ALA A 297 -4.64 3.47 -2.56
CA ALA A 297 -5.97 4.08 -2.51
C ALA A 297 -6.92 3.51 -3.57
N TRP A 298 -6.50 3.47 -4.84
CA TRP A 298 -7.32 2.91 -5.92
C TRP A 298 -7.58 1.41 -5.73
N ASN A 299 -6.58 0.64 -5.30
CA ASN A 299 -6.74 -0.78 -5.00
C ASN A 299 -7.75 -0.99 -3.87
N LEU A 300 -7.63 -0.25 -2.77
CA LEU A 300 -8.58 -0.34 -1.65
C LEU A 300 -10.00 0.03 -2.09
N PHE A 301 -10.15 1.15 -2.80
CA PHE A 301 -11.46 1.56 -3.32
C PHE A 301 -12.05 0.50 -4.25
N ASN A 302 -11.24 -0.07 -5.15
CA ASN A 302 -11.64 -1.17 -6.01
C ASN A 302 -12.11 -2.39 -5.21
N VAL A 303 -11.33 -2.83 -4.23
CA VAL A 303 -11.68 -3.97 -3.37
C VAL A 303 -13.01 -3.73 -2.68
N ILE A 304 -13.25 -2.52 -2.16
CA ILE A 304 -14.51 -2.19 -1.48
C ILE A 304 -15.69 -2.23 -2.45
N ILE A 305 -15.58 -1.61 -3.63
CA ILE A 305 -16.73 -1.51 -4.54
C ILE A 305 -16.98 -2.78 -5.37
N THR A 306 -15.98 -3.64 -5.53
CA THR A 306 -16.11 -4.91 -6.29
C THR A 306 -16.50 -6.10 -5.40
N ASP A 307 -16.45 -5.94 -4.07
CA ASP A 307 -16.84 -7.01 -3.15
C ASP A 307 -18.36 -7.22 -3.13
N LYS A 308 -18.78 -8.24 -3.88
CA LYS A 308 -20.18 -8.65 -4.04
C LYS A 308 -20.89 -8.99 -2.74
N GLU A 309 -20.14 -9.39 -1.71
CA GLU A 309 -20.69 -9.74 -0.41
C GLU A 309 -21.00 -8.49 0.43
N CYS A 310 -20.35 -7.37 0.12
CA CYS A 310 -20.52 -6.08 0.77
C CYS A 310 -21.44 -5.12 -0.02
N TRP A 311 -21.92 -5.53 -1.19
CA TRP A 311 -22.77 -4.69 -2.04
C TRP A 311 -24.05 -4.26 -1.32
N SER A 312 -24.26 -2.95 -1.33
CA SER A 312 -25.43 -2.30 -0.76
C SER A 312 -25.68 -0.96 -1.47
N SER A 313 -26.75 -0.26 -1.07
CA SER A 313 -26.96 1.13 -1.51
C SER A 313 -25.78 2.04 -1.17
N LYS A 314 -25.01 1.74 -0.11
CA LYS A 314 -23.80 2.49 0.25
C LYS A 314 -22.71 2.38 -0.82
N THR A 315 -22.61 1.26 -1.54
CA THR A 315 -21.63 1.10 -2.64
C THR A 315 -21.91 2.09 -3.76
N VAL A 316 -23.19 2.26 -4.12
CA VAL A 316 -23.62 3.24 -5.13
C VAL A 316 -23.31 4.66 -4.65
N VAL A 317 -23.60 4.96 -3.39
CA VAL A 317 -23.27 6.26 -2.76
C VAL A 317 -21.75 6.51 -2.76
N ALA A 318 -20.94 5.49 -2.50
CA ALA A 318 -19.48 5.61 -2.54
C ALA A 318 -18.97 5.95 -3.95
N ILE A 319 -19.51 5.29 -4.99
CA ILE A 319 -19.20 5.63 -6.39
C ILE A 319 -19.64 7.06 -6.71
N GLN A 320 -20.85 7.44 -6.30
CA GLN A 320 -21.37 8.81 -6.51
C GLN A 320 -20.52 9.86 -5.79
N ASN A 321 -20.06 9.58 -4.58
CA ASN A 321 -19.14 10.46 -3.86
C ASN A 321 -17.78 10.53 -4.58
N GLY A 322 -17.28 9.41 -5.11
CA GLY A 322 -16.08 9.38 -5.94
C GLY A 322 -16.17 10.32 -7.15
N LEU A 323 -17.35 10.45 -7.77
CA LEU A 323 -17.58 11.38 -8.89
C LEU A 323 -17.39 12.86 -8.52
N LEU A 324 -17.45 13.24 -7.23
CA LEU A 324 -17.16 14.61 -6.79
C LEU A 324 -15.68 14.96 -6.88
N TYR A 325 -14.81 13.95 -7.00
CA TYR A 325 -13.37 14.05 -7.06
C TYR A 325 -12.90 13.64 -8.46
N GLU A 326 -12.99 14.59 -9.40
CA GLU A 326 -12.83 14.36 -10.84
C GLU A 326 -11.49 13.69 -11.16
N ASN A 327 -10.40 14.15 -10.55
CA ASN A 327 -9.06 13.61 -10.83
C ASN A 327 -8.92 12.18 -10.33
N PHE A 328 -9.37 11.92 -9.09
CA PHE A 328 -9.37 10.58 -8.53
C PHE A 328 -10.14 9.58 -9.40
N ILE A 329 -11.40 9.89 -9.72
CA ILE A 329 -12.29 8.95 -10.40
C ILE A 329 -11.86 8.72 -11.85
N TYR A 330 -11.26 9.72 -12.49
CA TYR A 330 -10.71 9.61 -13.83
C TYR A 330 -9.61 8.56 -13.92
N TYR A 331 -8.55 8.69 -13.10
CA TYR A 331 -7.44 7.73 -13.09
C TYR A 331 -7.86 6.37 -12.54
N TYR A 332 -8.75 6.36 -11.55
CA TYR A 332 -9.35 5.12 -11.06
C TYR A 332 -10.04 4.36 -12.19
N ASN A 333 -10.89 5.01 -13.00
CA ASN A 333 -11.63 4.36 -14.07
C ASN A 333 -10.74 3.86 -15.23
N ILE A 334 -9.56 4.46 -15.42
CA ILE A 334 -8.56 3.96 -16.37
C ILE A 334 -7.99 2.61 -15.90
N LEU A 335 -7.74 2.47 -14.60
CA LEU A 335 -7.19 1.24 -14.01
C LEU A 335 -8.26 0.17 -13.78
N PHE A 336 -9.43 0.59 -13.31
CA PHE A 336 -10.54 -0.25 -12.88
C PHE A 336 -11.86 0.26 -13.49
N PRO A 337 -12.20 -0.19 -14.72
CA PRO A 337 -13.38 0.28 -15.43
C PRO A 337 -14.68 0.06 -14.64
N ILE A 338 -15.31 1.17 -14.23
CA ILE A 338 -16.47 1.18 -13.32
C ILE A 338 -17.72 0.61 -14.00
N ASP A 339 -17.81 0.69 -15.32
CA ASP A 339 -18.95 0.20 -16.10
C ASP A 339 -19.31 -1.25 -15.77
N SER A 340 -18.30 -2.10 -15.56
CA SER A 340 -18.50 -3.50 -15.19
C SER A 340 -19.21 -3.65 -13.83
N VAL A 341 -18.76 -2.88 -12.83
CA VAL A 341 -19.33 -2.87 -11.48
C VAL A 341 -20.76 -2.33 -11.49
N ILE A 342 -21.01 -1.23 -12.21
CA ILE A 342 -22.34 -0.61 -12.30
C ILE A 342 -23.34 -1.53 -13.00
N ALA A 343 -22.93 -2.18 -14.09
CA ALA A 343 -23.79 -3.12 -14.81
C ALA A 343 -24.21 -4.30 -13.91
N GLU A 344 -23.30 -4.81 -13.10
CA GLU A 344 -23.61 -5.87 -12.15
C GLU A 344 -24.48 -5.38 -10.98
N LEU A 345 -24.25 -4.18 -10.44
CA LEU A 345 -25.10 -3.56 -9.40
C LEU A 345 -26.54 -3.38 -9.89
N LEU A 346 -26.73 -2.96 -11.16
CA LEU A 346 -28.04 -2.84 -11.80
C LEU A 346 -28.71 -4.21 -11.93
N ALA A 347 -27.96 -5.21 -12.41
CA ALA A 347 -28.49 -6.58 -12.58
C ALA A 347 -28.94 -7.21 -11.25
N LYS A 348 -28.32 -6.81 -10.13
CA LYS A 348 -28.68 -7.25 -8.77
C LYS A 348 -29.75 -6.39 -8.11
N GLY A 349 -30.16 -5.28 -8.72
CA GLY A 349 -31.20 -4.39 -8.19
C GLY A 349 -30.71 -3.46 -7.06
N PHE A 350 -29.40 -3.22 -6.94
CA PHE A 350 -28.86 -2.26 -5.97
C PHE A 350 -28.93 -0.80 -6.46
N CYS A 351 -29.08 -0.59 -7.76
CA CYS A 351 -29.32 0.72 -8.37
C CYS A 351 -30.40 0.63 -9.46
N ASP A 352 -31.00 1.77 -9.80
CA ASP A 352 -31.93 1.90 -10.91
C ASP A 352 -31.22 2.37 -12.20
N SER A 353 -31.88 2.19 -13.34
CA SER A 353 -31.34 2.59 -14.64
C SER A 353 -31.07 4.10 -14.74
N ALA A 354 -31.80 4.92 -13.96
CA ALA A 354 -31.59 6.36 -13.92
C ALA A 354 -30.27 6.72 -13.24
N SER A 355 -29.93 6.06 -12.12
CA SER A 355 -28.67 6.22 -11.40
C SER A 355 -27.49 5.78 -12.25
N VAL A 356 -27.62 4.65 -12.96
CA VAL A 356 -26.62 4.16 -13.92
C VAL A 356 -26.35 5.20 -15.01
N ALA A 357 -27.42 5.69 -15.66
CA ALA A 357 -27.30 6.69 -16.71
C ALA A 357 -26.67 8.00 -16.19
N HIS A 358 -27.01 8.40 -14.97
CA HIS A 358 -26.40 9.56 -14.32
C HIS A 358 -24.91 9.37 -14.09
N ILE A 359 -24.49 8.24 -13.49
CA ILE A 359 -23.07 7.94 -13.24
C ILE A 359 -22.29 7.91 -14.56
N GLN A 360 -22.80 7.23 -15.59
CA GLN A 360 -22.14 7.16 -16.90
C GLN A 360 -22.04 8.53 -17.57
N SER A 361 -23.09 9.35 -17.49
CA SER A 361 -23.06 10.73 -17.99
C SER A 361 -21.99 11.56 -17.26
N CYS A 362 -21.91 11.45 -15.93
CA CYS A 362 -20.89 12.13 -15.14
C CYS A 362 -19.48 11.66 -15.50
N LEU A 363 -19.25 10.36 -15.63
CA LEU A 363 -17.95 9.80 -16.04
C LEU A 363 -17.53 10.31 -17.42
N GLY A 364 -18.45 10.44 -18.37
CA GLY A 364 -18.16 11.02 -19.69
C GLY A 364 -17.73 12.48 -19.61
N VAL A 365 -18.40 13.28 -18.77
CA VAL A 365 -18.06 14.69 -18.52
C VAL A 365 -16.69 14.80 -17.83
N VAL A 366 -16.47 14.02 -16.77
CA VAL A 366 -15.20 13.99 -16.02
C VAL A 366 -14.05 13.57 -16.94
N SER A 367 -14.24 12.50 -17.72
CA SER A 367 -13.20 12.02 -18.64
C SER A 367 -12.81 13.08 -19.65
N SER A 368 -13.79 13.76 -20.25
CA SER A 368 -13.52 14.85 -21.20
C SER A 368 -12.85 16.05 -20.52
N SER A 369 -13.26 16.40 -19.29
CA SER A 369 -12.70 17.51 -18.51
C SER A 369 -11.23 17.26 -18.15
N GLU A 370 -10.92 16.10 -17.55
CA GLU A 370 -9.56 15.74 -17.12
C GLU A 370 -8.62 15.51 -18.29
N GLU A 371 -9.10 14.89 -19.38
CA GLU A 371 -8.32 14.72 -20.61
C GLU A 371 -7.91 16.08 -21.19
N ASN A 372 -8.84 17.05 -21.25
CA ASN A 372 -8.53 18.40 -21.70
C ASN A 372 -7.53 19.10 -20.76
N LYS A 373 -7.69 18.98 -19.43
CA LYS A 373 -6.74 19.53 -18.45
C LYS A 373 -5.34 18.93 -18.65
N LEU A 374 -5.25 17.62 -18.93
CA LEU A 374 -3.98 16.93 -19.20
C LEU A 374 -3.36 17.40 -20.52
N ILE A 375 -4.14 17.51 -21.59
CA ILE A 375 -3.66 18.03 -22.89
C ILE A 375 -3.16 19.47 -22.74
N GLU A 376 -3.88 20.34 -22.02
CA GLU A 376 -3.44 21.71 -21.73
C GLU A 376 -2.15 21.73 -20.89
N LYS A 377 -2.01 20.83 -19.92
CA LYS A 377 -0.78 20.68 -19.13
C LYS A 377 0.40 20.31 -20.03
N LEU A 378 0.25 19.29 -20.88
CA LEU A 378 1.29 18.89 -21.85
C LEU A 378 1.62 20.00 -22.84
N ARG A 379 0.60 20.76 -23.26
CA ARG A 379 0.74 21.93 -24.12
C ARG A 379 1.60 23.00 -23.46
N ASN A 380 1.27 23.36 -22.22
CA ASN A 380 2.01 24.38 -21.46
C ASN A 380 3.46 23.97 -21.17
N GLN A 381 3.72 22.66 -21.13
CA GLN A 381 5.08 22.10 -21.00
C GLN A 381 5.83 22.00 -22.34
N GLY A 382 5.21 22.39 -23.47
CA GLY A 382 5.81 22.30 -24.81
C GLY A 382 5.88 20.88 -25.36
N LEU A 383 5.31 19.89 -24.67
CA LEU A 383 5.41 18.47 -25.04
C LEU A 383 4.57 18.10 -26.26
N LEU A 384 3.64 18.96 -26.67
CA LEU A 384 2.82 18.77 -27.88
C LEU A 384 3.41 19.43 -29.14
N GLN A 385 4.51 20.18 -29.02
CA GLN A 385 5.13 20.87 -30.16
C GLN A 385 5.74 19.85 -31.13
N SER A 386 5.45 19.96 -32.42
CA SER A 386 5.99 19.09 -33.48
C SER A 386 5.79 17.58 -33.26
N LEU A 387 4.68 17.19 -32.61
CA LEU A 387 4.32 15.78 -32.44
C LEU A 387 4.08 15.11 -33.81
N GLY A 388 4.53 13.86 -33.96
CA GLY A 388 4.50 13.14 -35.25
C GLY A 388 5.38 13.71 -36.38
N SER A 389 5.79 14.97 -36.33
CA SER A 389 6.53 15.67 -37.40
C SER A 389 7.86 16.25 -36.91
N SER A 390 8.68 15.44 -36.24
CA SER A 390 10.06 15.82 -35.90
C SER A 390 10.89 16.16 -37.15
N THR A 391 11.66 17.24 -37.08
CA THR A 391 12.64 17.64 -38.10
C THR A 391 13.89 16.76 -38.10
N VAL A 392 14.09 15.97 -37.03
CA VAL A 392 15.21 15.05 -36.87
C VAL A 392 14.87 13.72 -37.55
N GLY A 393 15.62 13.36 -38.61
CA GLY A 393 15.36 12.16 -39.41
C GLY A 393 15.43 10.84 -38.62
N GLU A 394 16.28 10.77 -37.60
CA GLU A 394 16.37 9.59 -36.72
C GLU A 394 15.07 9.34 -35.95
N VAL A 395 14.46 10.41 -35.42
CA VAL A 395 13.20 10.32 -34.68
C VAL A 395 12.06 9.86 -35.61
N GLN A 396 12.02 10.37 -36.84
CA GLN A 396 11.04 9.94 -37.85
C GLN A 396 11.18 8.46 -38.19
N THR A 397 12.42 7.97 -38.28
CA THR A 397 12.70 6.55 -38.52
C THR A 397 12.16 5.71 -37.37
N LYS A 398 12.47 6.07 -36.10
CA LYS A 398 11.94 5.39 -34.92
C LYS A 398 10.40 5.39 -34.87
N ILE A 399 9.75 6.51 -35.17
CA ILE A 399 8.29 6.58 -35.21
C ILE A 399 7.74 5.63 -36.28
N LYS A 400 8.32 5.64 -37.48
CA LYS A 400 7.90 4.77 -38.59
C LYS A 400 8.08 3.30 -38.24
N ASP A 401 9.21 2.92 -37.66
CA ASP A 401 9.50 1.53 -37.27
C ASP A 401 8.49 1.03 -36.22
N ILE A 402 8.18 1.85 -35.21
CA ILE A 402 7.15 1.49 -34.21
C ILE A 402 5.76 1.45 -34.85
N LEU A 403 5.45 2.35 -35.77
CA LEU A 403 4.15 2.38 -36.47
C LEU A 403 3.97 1.15 -37.38
N GLU A 404 5.05 0.66 -38.00
CA GLU A 404 5.04 -0.60 -38.76
C GLU A 404 4.70 -1.80 -37.86
N LEU A 405 5.19 -1.81 -36.61
CA LEU A 405 4.88 -2.84 -35.61
C LEU A 405 3.49 -2.68 -34.99
N LEU A 406 3.06 -1.45 -34.73
CA LEU A 406 1.85 -1.10 -33.98
C LEU A 406 1.00 -0.05 -34.73
N PRO A 407 0.39 -0.42 -35.86
CA PRO A 407 -0.27 0.52 -36.78
C PRO A 407 -1.57 1.13 -36.23
N HIS A 408 -2.05 0.67 -35.07
CA HIS A 408 -3.27 1.16 -34.42
C HIS A 408 -3.03 2.41 -33.57
N PHE A 409 -1.77 2.75 -33.27
CA PHE A 409 -1.43 3.99 -32.57
C PHE A 409 -1.21 5.14 -33.57
N SER A 410 -1.56 6.35 -33.13
CA SER A 410 -1.24 7.54 -33.92
C SER A 410 0.26 7.85 -33.84
N PRO A 411 0.86 8.40 -34.92
CA PRO A 411 2.27 8.79 -34.90
C PRO A 411 2.55 9.89 -33.86
N GLN A 412 1.56 10.72 -33.53
CA GLN A 412 1.65 11.72 -32.46
C GLN A 412 1.77 11.05 -31.09
N PHE A 413 0.95 10.04 -30.81
CA PHE A 413 1.01 9.30 -29.55
C PHE A 413 2.31 8.52 -29.40
N ILE A 414 2.77 7.84 -30.46
CA ILE A 414 4.07 7.16 -30.48
C ILE A 414 5.21 8.16 -30.21
N HIS A 415 5.20 9.32 -30.85
CA HIS A 415 6.21 10.36 -30.61
C HIS A 415 6.17 10.86 -29.16
N LEU A 416 4.98 11.03 -28.56
CA LEU A 416 4.85 11.42 -27.17
C LEU A 416 5.44 10.36 -26.21
N CYS A 417 5.18 9.07 -26.48
CA CYS A 417 5.76 7.98 -25.70
C CYS A 417 7.29 7.93 -25.85
N LEU A 418 7.80 8.07 -27.08
CA LEU A 418 9.24 8.17 -27.33
C LEU A 418 9.86 9.31 -26.52
N ARG A 419 9.25 10.51 -26.48
CA ARG A 419 9.75 11.61 -25.65
C ARG A 419 9.85 11.23 -24.18
N HIS A 420 8.83 10.56 -23.64
CA HIS A 420 8.81 10.12 -22.26
C HIS A 420 9.95 9.14 -21.94
N PHE A 421 10.17 8.14 -22.80
CA PHE A 421 11.22 7.14 -22.65
C PHE A 421 12.60 7.58 -23.19
N GLY A 422 12.88 8.88 -23.28
CA GLY A 422 14.19 9.38 -23.73
C GLY A 422 14.56 8.96 -25.16
N TYR A 423 13.56 8.77 -26.01
CA TYR A 423 13.64 8.23 -27.36
C TYR A 423 14.19 6.80 -27.46
N ASP A 424 14.10 6.01 -26.39
CA ASP A 424 14.42 4.58 -26.46
C ASP A 424 13.28 3.79 -27.13
N GLN A 425 13.58 3.19 -28.27
CA GLN A 425 12.60 2.47 -29.09
C GLN A 425 12.17 1.17 -28.40
N GLU A 426 13.09 0.45 -27.76
CA GLU A 426 12.80 -0.83 -27.12
C GLU A 426 11.87 -0.64 -25.92
N SER A 427 12.23 0.26 -24.99
CA SER A 427 11.37 0.61 -23.85
C SER A 427 10.00 1.11 -24.30
N THR A 428 9.95 1.93 -25.35
CA THR A 428 8.68 2.43 -25.88
C THR A 428 7.79 1.31 -26.44
N VAL A 429 8.36 0.41 -27.25
CA VAL A 429 7.61 -0.73 -27.81
C VAL A 429 7.12 -1.66 -26.71
N ASN A 430 8.00 -1.98 -25.76
CA ASN A 430 7.65 -2.82 -24.60
C ASN A 430 6.50 -2.19 -23.80
N ALA A 431 6.54 -0.87 -23.60
CA ALA A 431 5.48 -0.16 -22.88
C ALA A 431 4.16 -0.13 -23.65
N LEU A 432 4.19 0.16 -24.95
CA LEU A 432 3.00 0.17 -25.80
C LEU A 432 2.34 -1.21 -25.92
N LEU A 433 3.14 -2.28 -25.97
CA LEU A 433 2.65 -3.66 -25.98
C LEU A 433 2.02 -4.05 -24.64
N GLY A 434 2.69 -3.75 -23.53
CA GLY A 434 2.22 -4.13 -22.20
C GLY A 434 1.04 -3.30 -21.72
N LYS A 435 0.90 -2.05 -22.15
CA LYS A 435 -0.02 -0.99 -21.66
C LYS A 435 0.13 -0.68 -20.17
N PHE A 436 0.31 -1.68 -19.32
CA PHE A 436 0.59 -1.60 -17.87
C PHE A 436 1.97 -1.04 -17.53
N PHE A 437 2.87 -0.89 -18.50
CA PHE A 437 4.15 -0.19 -18.31
C PHE A 437 4.10 1.27 -18.80
N LEU A 438 2.98 1.71 -19.37
CA LEU A 438 2.80 3.13 -19.66
C LEU A 438 2.46 3.88 -18.37
N PRO A 439 3.00 5.08 -18.14
CA PRO A 439 2.49 6.02 -17.15
C PRO A 439 0.98 6.24 -17.30
N LEU A 440 0.30 6.51 -16.19
CA LEU A 440 -1.15 6.70 -16.17
C LEU A 440 -1.61 7.81 -17.12
N GLU A 441 -0.88 8.90 -17.18
CA GLU A 441 -1.12 10.05 -18.04
C GLU A 441 -0.99 9.68 -19.52
N LEU A 442 -0.09 8.77 -19.88
CA LEU A 442 -0.01 8.27 -21.26
C LEU A 442 -1.12 7.27 -21.56
N ARG A 443 -1.55 6.46 -20.58
CA ARG A 443 -2.73 5.58 -20.75
C ARG A 443 -4.00 6.37 -20.95
N ALA A 444 -4.15 7.46 -20.20
CA ALA A 444 -5.25 8.40 -20.29
C ALA A 444 -5.43 8.95 -21.71
N LEU A 445 -4.32 9.11 -22.44
CA LEU A 445 -4.29 9.66 -23.80
C LEU A 445 -4.35 8.63 -24.93
N LEU A 446 -4.52 7.33 -24.62
CA LEU A 446 -4.54 6.27 -25.64
C LEU A 446 -5.64 6.46 -26.69
N SER A 447 -6.77 7.02 -26.29
CA SER A 447 -7.94 7.25 -27.16
C SER A 447 -8.08 8.71 -27.59
N SER A 448 -7.17 9.57 -27.14
CA SER A 448 -7.24 11.01 -27.33
C SER A 448 -6.74 11.43 -28.71
N PRO A 449 -7.46 12.31 -29.43
CA PRO A 449 -6.94 12.92 -30.63
C PRO A 449 -5.82 13.92 -30.26
N LEU A 450 -4.57 13.49 -30.42
CA LEU A 450 -3.42 14.37 -30.23
C LEU A 450 -3.12 15.13 -31.53
N GLU A 451 -3.41 16.43 -31.53
CA GLU A 451 -3.06 17.31 -32.64
C GLU A 451 -1.65 17.89 -32.44
N ALA A 452 -0.84 17.85 -33.50
CA ALA A 452 0.46 18.49 -33.50
C ALA A 452 0.26 20.01 -33.57
N MET A 453 0.96 20.76 -32.71
CA MET A 453 0.98 22.21 -32.83
C MET A 453 2.13 22.69 -33.70
N ASP A 454 1.81 23.68 -34.54
CA ASP A 454 2.81 24.43 -35.27
C ASP A 454 3.75 25.12 -34.26
N PRO A 455 5.07 25.13 -34.53
CA PRO A 455 6.02 25.79 -33.65
C PRO A 455 5.61 27.27 -33.52
N PRO A 456 5.56 27.84 -32.30
CA PRO A 456 5.23 29.25 -32.14
C PRO A 456 6.22 30.07 -32.96
N CYS A 457 5.69 30.78 -33.96
CA CYS A 457 6.46 31.71 -34.75
C CYS A 457 7.01 32.76 -33.77
N SER A 458 8.33 32.79 -33.56
CA SER A 458 9.07 33.64 -32.63
C SER A 458 8.86 33.40 -31.12
N GLN A 459 9.67 32.52 -30.54
CA GLN A 459 10.51 32.82 -29.36
C GLN A 459 11.57 31.70 -29.17
N ASN A 460 12.84 32.09 -29.10
CA ASN A 460 13.98 31.23 -28.75
C ASN A 460 13.87 30.78 -27.28
N GLN A 461 12.88 29.96 -26.94
CA GLN A 461 12.96 29.10 -25.76
C GLN A 461 13.54 27.77 -26.22
N LEU A 462 14.87 27.72 -26.27
CA LEU A 462 15.58 26.45 -26.11
C LEU A 462 15.14 25.90 -24.75
N VAL A 463 14.20 24.97 -24.75
CA VAL A 463 13.99 24.09 -23.61
C VAL A 463 15.31 23.34 -23.47
N ILE A 464 16.17 23.77 -22.55
CA ILE A 464 17.42 23.09 -22.25
C ILE A 464 17.02 21.77 -21.62
N PHE A 465 17.00 20.73 -22.45
CA PHE A 465 16.81 19.35 -22.03
C PHE A 465 18.03 18.95 -21.17
N PRO A 466 17.83 18.52 -19.91
CA PRO A 466 18.95 17.98 -19.15
C PRO A 466 19.45 16.73 -19.90
N PRO A 467 20.76 16.60 -20.16
CA PRO A 467 21.29 15.47 -20.93
C PRO A 467 21.07 14.09 -20.27
N ASN A 468 20.60 14.07 -19.01
CA ASN A 468 20.24 12.86 -18.24
C ASN A 468 18.83 12.94 -17.60
N GLY A 469 17.94 13.83 -18.07
CA GLY A 469 16.65 14.09 -17.43
C GLY A 469 15.50 13.26 -18.01
N TYR A 470 15.00 12.30 -17.25
CA TYR A 470 13.69 11.68 -17.49
C TYR A 470 12.63 12.77 -17.72
N PHE A 471 11.90 12.69 -18.83
CA PHE A 471 10.71 13.53 -19.02
C PHE A 471 9.58 12.97 -18.17
N ILE A 472 9.34 13.61 -17.04
CA ILE A 472 8.32 13.17 -16.11
C ILE A 472 6.98 13.74 -16.57
N ILE A 473 6.37 13.06 -17.54
CA ILE A 473 4.94 13.25 -17.80
C ILE A 473 4.13 12.65 -16.65
N SER A 474 4.66 11.59 -16.03
CA SER A 474 4.35 11.02 -14.71
C SER A 474 5.05 9.67 -14.64
N PHE A 475 5.32 9.18 -13.43
CA PHE A 475 6.08 7.97 -13.21
C PHE A 475 5.15 6.76 -13.07
N ALA A 476 5.56 5.64 -13.66
CA ALA A 476 5.04 4.33 -13.32
C ALA A 476 6.23 3.43 -12.93
N ILE A 477 5.95 2.57 -11.95
CA ILE A 477 6.75 1.49 -11.37
C ILE A 477 7.42 0.61 -12.43
#